data_AF-A0A946XXA2-F1
#
_entry.id   AF-A0A946XXA2-F1
#
_cell.length_a   1.000
_cell.length_b   1.000
_cell.length_c   1.000
_cell.angle_alpha   90.00
_cell.angle_beta   90.00
_cell.angle_gamma   90.00
#
_symmetry.space_group_name_H-M   'P 1'
#
loop_
_entity.id
_entity.type
_entity.pdbx_description
1 polymer ?
#
loop_
_entity_poly.entity_id
_entity_poly.type
_entity_poly.pdbx_seq_one_letter_code
_entity_poly.pdbx_strand_id
1 'polypeptide(L)'
;VDGRLEDLSVERQVELKPLFTGGLVAEDRESVVAFQQKTAELYRAVMGSDRAAGEIEGRIDHLLAAIAATPGAGEAQGTALRALKARMMNLRVKLNGDRTVTSRQEPAPMALTSRIGTIAYGSWQSQSDVTGNFRDSLAVAEAQFPPILAELKSVANELAAVEAEMEAAGAPWTPSRLPDWPRTDG
;
A
#
# COMPACT_ATOMS: atom_id res chain seq x y z
N VAL A 1 45.27 11.51 41.68
CA VAL A 1 45.03 10.46 40.66
C VAL A 1 43.94 11.02 39.77
N ASP A 2 44.33 11.58 38.63
CA ASP A 2 43.39 12.23 37.70
C ASP A 2 42.63 11.17 36.92
N GLY A 3 41.39 10.89 37.36
CA GLY A 3 40.47 9.98 36.70
C GLY A 3 40.01 10.55 35.37
N ARG A 4 40.77 10.28 34.30
CA ARG A 4 40.33 10.54 32.93
C ARG A 4 39.42 9.40 32.47
N LEU A 5 38.21 9.75 32.07
CA LEU A 5 37.31 8.86 31.35
C LEU A 5 37.85 8.69 29.93
N GLU A 6 38.31 7.49 29.62
CA GLU A 6 38.78 7.12 28.28
C GLU A 6 37.60 6.47 27.55
N ASP A 7 37.20 7.06 26.42
CA ASP A 7 36.11 6.54 25.61
C ASP A 7 36.59 5.29 24.86
N LEU A 8 36.16 4.11 25.33
CA LEU A 8 36.54 2.80 24.79
C LEU A 8 35.78 2.45 23.50
N SER A 9 34.88 3.32 23.02
CA SER A 9 34.02 3.05 21.87
C SER A 9 34.63 3.54 20.56
N VAL A 10 35.70 2.88 20.11
CA VAL A 10 36.19 3.09 18.74
C VAL A 10 35.30 2.32 17.77
N GLU A 11 34.73 2.98 16.77
CA GLU A 11 34.01 2.33 15.67
C GLU A 11 34.89 1.25 15.04
N ARG A 12 34.40 0.02 14.97
CA ARG A 12 35.11 -1.14 14.44
C ARG A 12 34.38 -1.67 13.22
N GLN A 13 35.07 -1.72 12.10
CA GLN A 13 34.60 -2.42 10.92
C GLN A 13 34.75 -3.93 11.13
N VAL A 14 33.73 -4.69 10.75
CA VAL A 14 33.74 -6.16 10.78
C VAL A 14 33.43 -6.65 9.37
N GLU A 15 34.29 -7.50 8.84
CA GLU A 15 34.05 -8.19 7.58
C GLU A 15 33.09 -9.36 7.82
N LEU A 16 31.91 -9.32 7.18
CA LEU A 16 30.92 -10.37 7.32
C LEU A 16 31.24 -11.54 6.40
N LYS A 17 31.33 -12.75 6.98
CA LYS A 17 31.56 -13.98 6.24
C LYS A 17 30.28 -14.82 6.16
N PRO A 18 29.97 -15.46 5.03
CA PRO A 18 28.85 -16.39 4.94
C PRO A 18 28.96 -17.52 5.97
N LEU A 19 27.81 -17.88 6.55
CA LEU A 19 27.70 -19.03 7.46
C LEU A 19 27.83 -20.37 6.71
N PHE A 20 27.42 -20.42 5.44
CA PHE A 20 27.48 -21.60 4.58
C PHE A 20 28.05 -21.24 3.21
N THR A 21 28.82 -22.15 2.63
CA THR A 21 29.40 -22.07 1.28
C THR A 21 29.05 -23.35 0.51
N GLY A 22 28.60 -23.25 -0.74
CA GLY A 22 28.21 -24.42 -1.55
C GLY A 22 27.25 -24.06 -2.69
N GLY A 23 26.84 -25.04 -3.50
CA GLY A 23 26.13 -24.83 -4.78
C GLY A 23 24.74 -24.19 -4.75
N LEU A 24 24.23 -23.80 -3.57
CA LEU A 24 22.99 -23.03 -3.40
C LEU A 24 23.26 -21.58 -2.96
N VAL A 25 24.52 -21.16 -2.94
CA VAL A 25 24.92 -19.77 -2.68
C VAL A 25 25.34 -19.16 -4.01
N ALA A 26 24.68 -18.07 -4.39
CA ALA A 26 24.99 -17.27 -5.56
C ALA A 26 26.45 -16.80 -5.54
N GLU A 27 27.10 -16.81 -6.70
CA GLU A 27 28.41 -16.18 -6.88
C GLU A 27 28.28 -14.65 -6.72
N ASP A 28 27.27 -14.07 -7.36
CA ASP A 28 26.92 -12.65 -7.26
C ASP A 28 25.87 -12.41 -6.16
N ARG A 29 26.36 -12.39 -4.92
CA ARG A 29 25.53 -12.17 -3.73
C ARG A 29 24.98 -10.74 -3.65
N GLU A 30 25.70 -9.77 -4.20
CA GLU A 30 25.26 -8.38 -4.24
C GLU A 30 23.99 -8.24 -5.08
N SER A 31 23.91 -8.92 -6.22
CA SER A 31 22.70 -8.93 -7.04
C SER A 31 21.49 -9.56 -6.36
N VAL A 32 21.71 -10.60 -5.54
CA VAL A 32 20.64 -11.24 -4.75
C VAL A 32 20.12 -10.28 -3.70
N VAL A 33 21.02 -9.62 -2.94
CA VAL A 33 20.66 -8.64 -1.92
C VAL A 33 19.92 -7.44 -2.54
N ALA A 34 20.42 -6.90 -3.65
CA ALA A 34 19.79 -5.79 -4.34
C ALA A 34 18.37 -6.14 -4.81
N PHE A 35 18.18 -7.35 -5.36
CA PHE A 35 16.86 -7.85 -5.74
C PHE A 35 15.91 -8.00 -4.54
N GLN A 36 16.40 -8.55 -3.44
CA GLN A 36 15.62 -8.73 -2.22
C GLN A 36 15.19 -7.38 -1.62
N GLN A 37 16.10 -6.41 -1.55
CA GLN A 37 15.82 -5.04 -1.10
C GLN A 37 14.75 -4.37 -1.96
N LYS A 38 14.93 -4.39 -3.28
CA LYS A 38 13.97 -3.83 -4.24
C LYS A 38 12.59 -4.47 -4.11
N THR A 39 12.55 -5.79 -3.97
CA THR A 39 11.30 -6.55 -3.75
C THR A 39 10.66 -6.17 -2.41
N ALA A 40 11.44 -6.01 -1.33
CA ALA A 40 10.95 -5.61 -0.01
C ALA A 40 10.33 -4.21 -0.02
N GLU A 41 10.95 -3.26 -0.70
CA GLU A 41 10.42 -1.91 -0.84
C GLU A 41 9.09 -1.90 -1.59
N LEU A 42 9.02 -2.59 -2.74
CA LEU A 42 7.79 -2.67 -3.52
C LEU A 42 6.70 -3.44 -2.78
N TYR A 43 7.02 -4.56 -2.13
CA TYR A 43 6.08 -5.32 -1.31
C TYR A 43 5.48 -4.46 -0.21
N ARG A 44 6.33 -3.75 0.56
CA ARG A 44 5.86 -2.83 1.61
C ARG A 44 4.90 -1.78 1.05
N ALA A 45 5.25 -1.16 -0.07
CA ALA A 45 4.43 -0.12 -0.68
C ALA A 45 3.08 -0.68 -1.19
N VAL A 46 3.08 -1.84 -1.86
CA VAL A 46 1.86 -2.50 -2.34
C VAL A 46 0.95 -2.89 -1.18
N MET A 47 1.49 -3.53 -0.14
CA MET A 47 0.71 -3.96 1.02
C MET A 47 0.20 -2.80 1.87
N GLY A 48 0.93 -1.67 1.89
CA GLY A 48 0.46 -0.42 2.50
C GLY A 48 -0.70 0.19 1.71
N SER A 49 -0.59 0.24 0.39
CA SER A 49 -1.66 0.72 -0.50
C SER A 49 -2.93 -0.12 -0.40
N ASP A 50 -2.80 -1.45 -0.29
CA ASP A 50 -3.96 -2.34 -0.13
C ASP A 50 -4.72 -2.08 1.18
N ARG A 51 -4.00 -1.85 2.28
CA ARG A 51 -4.61 -1.45 3.57
C ARG A 51 -5.29 -0.10 3.48
N ALA A 52 -4.59 0.91 2.93
CA ALA A 52 -5.15 2.25 2.75
C ALA A 52 -6.40 2.24 1.87
N ALA A 53 -6.43 1.39 0.83
CA ALA A 53 -7.61 1.21 0.00
C ALA A 53 -8.82 0.71 0.80
N GLY A 54 -8.64 -0.25 1.71
CA GLY A 54 -9.72 -0.71 2.59
C GLY A 54 -10.25 0.37 3.54
N GLU A 55 -9.35 1.21 4.08
CA GLU A 55 -9.75 2.35 4.92
C GLU A 55 -10.54 3.41 4.14
N ILE A 56 -10.13 3.70 2.90
CA ILE A 56 -10.82 4.63 2.00
C ILE A 56 -12.21 4.10 1.63
N GLU A 57 -12.35 2.80 1.31
CA GLU A 57 -13.64 2.18 1.04
C GLU A 57 -14.60 2.29 2.24
N GLY A 58 -14.10 2.02 3.45
CA GLY A 58 -14.87 2.18 4.67
C GLY A 58 -15.37 3.61 4.89
N ARG A 59 -14.50 4.61 4.66
CA ARG A 59 -14.88 6.04 4.74
C ARG A 59 -15.98 6.40 3.73
N ILE A 60 -15.85 5.95 2.47
CA ILE A 60 -16.86 6.19 1.44
C ILE A 60 -18.20 5.58 1.84
N ASP A 61 -18.21 4.35 2.37
CA ASP A 61 -19.44 3.67 2.79
C ASP A 61 -20.12 4.38 3.97
N HIS A 62 -19.35 4.89 4.93
CA HIS A 62 -19.89 5.67 6.03
C HIS A 62 -20.50 7.00 5.57
N LEU A 63 -19.85 7.70 4.63
CA LEU A 63 -20.38 8.96 4.08
C LEU A 63 -21.65 8.73 3.26
N LEU A 64 -21.70 7.66 2.46
CA LEU A 64 -22.91 7.27 1.73
C LEU A 64 -24.11 7.04 2.67
N ALA A 65 -23.88 6.42 3.83
CA ALA A 65 -24.92 6.26 4.85
C ALA A 65 -25.34 7.60 5.50
N ALA A 66 -24.37 8.49 5.75
CA ALA A 66 -24.62 9.80 6.37
C ALA A 66 -25.43 10.76 5.47
N ILE A 67 -25.34 10.64 4.14
CA ILE A 67 -26.10 11.49 3.20
C ILE A 67 -27.60 11.42 3.47
N ALA A 68 -28.15 10.23 3.74
CA ALA A 68 -29.59 10.07 4.00
C ALA A 68 -30.06 10.84 5.24
N ALA A 69 -29.15 11.15 6.17
CA ALA A 69 -29.42 11.89 7.40
C ALA A 69 -29.05 13.38 7.30
N THR A 70 -28.64 13.87 6.12
CA THR A 70 -28.13 15.24 5.95
C THR A 70 -28.94 16.01 4.91
N PRO A 71 -29.99 16.76 5.31
CA PRO A 71 -30.82 17.53 4.38
C PRO A 71 -30.06 18.55 3.53
N GLY A 72 -28.89 19.02 3.99
CA GLY A 72 -28.03 19.97 3.29
C GLY A 72 -26.95 19.35 2.38
N ALA A 73 -26.68 18.04 2.50
CA ALA A 73 -25.78 17.31 1.60
C ALA A 73 -26.63 16.56 0.59
N GLY A 74 -26.54 16.97 -0.66
CA GLY A 74 -27.50 16.61 -1.69
C GLY A 74 -27.10 15.43 -2.58
N GLU A 75 -27.80 15.35 -3.71
CA GLU A 75 -27.54 14.39 -4.79
C GLU A 75 -26.11 14.48 -5.36
N ALA A 76 -25.50 15.67 -5.31
CA ALA A 76 -24.14 15.92 -5.80
C ALA A 76 -23.08 15.12 -5.01
N GLN A 77 -23.07 15.21 -3.67
CA GLN A 77 -22.14 14.46 -2.82
C GLN A 77 -22.37 12.95 -2.97
N GLY A 78 -23.63 12.52 -3.03
CA GLY A 78 -23.96 11.11 -3.25
C GLY A 78 -23.43 10.59 -4.59
N THR A 79 -23.51 11.41 -5.64
CA THR A 79 -22.98 11.06 -6.97
C THR A 79 -21.46 11.00 -6.97
N ALA A 80 -20.79 11.96 -6.34
CA ALA A 80 -19.34 11.97 -6.18
C ALA A 80 -18.85 10.71 -5.42
N LEU A 81 -19.48 10.38 -4.29
CA LEU A 81 -19.11 9.19 -3.51
C LEU A 81 -19.33 7.88 -4.27
N ARG A 82 -20.42 7.76 -5.03
CA ARG A 82 -20.65 6.58 -5.90
C ARG A 82 -19.59 6.48 -7.00
N ALA A 83 -19.17 7.60 -7.58
CA ALA A 83 -18.09 7.61 -8.56
C ALA A 83 -16.75 7.19 -7.94
N LEU A 84 -16.41 7.70 -6.74
CA LEU A 84 -15.22 7.26 -5.99
C LEU A 84 -15.29 5.76 -5.66
N LYS A 85 -16.45 5.26 -5.23
CA LYS A 85 -16.66 3.83 -4.96
C LYS A 85 -16.41 2.97 -6.20
N ALA A 86 -16.91 3.38 -7.36
CA ALA A 86 -16.66 2.66 -8.62
C ALA A 86 -15.17 2.64 -8.99
N ARG A 87 -14.45 3.75 -8.79
CA ARG A 87 -12.99 3.81 -8.98
C ARG A 87 -12.24 2.91 -8.01
N MET A 88 -12.67 2.86 -6.75
CA MET A 88 -12.12 1.93 -5.74
C MET A 88 -12.33 0.47 -6.13
N MET A 89 -13.50 0.09 -6.65
CA MET A 89 -13.73 -1.28 -7.16
C MET A 89 -12.72 -1.66 -8.26
N ASN A 90 -12.45 -0.75 -9.20
CA ASN A 90 -11.44 -0.97 -10.23
C ASN A 90 -10.02 -1.09 -9.65
N LEU A 91 -9.68 -0.28 -8.64
CA LEU A 91 -8.41 -0.40 -7.91
C LEU A 91 -8.29 -1.74 -7.18
N ARG A 92 -9.36 -2.22 -6.52
CA ARG A 92 -9.39 -3.51 -5.84
C ARG A 92 -9.16 -4.66 -6.81
N VAL A 93 -9.73 -4.60 -8.02
CA VAL A 93 -9.48 -5.61 -9.06
C VAL A 93 -8.01 -5.63 -9.47
N LYS A 94 -7.38 -4.46 -9.68
CA LYS A 94 -5.95 -4.39 -10.02
C LYS A 94 -5.05 -4.91 -8.89
N LEU A 95 -5.37 -4.54 -7.64
CA LEU A 95 -4.59 -4.94 -6.47
C LEU A 95 -4.77 -6.42 -6.13
N ASN A 96 -6.00 -6.91 -6.09
CA ASN A 96 -6.37 -8.20 -5.48
C ASN A 96 -7.04 -9.19 -6.43
N GLY A 97 -7.25 -8.82 -7.68
CA GLY A 97 -7.90 -9.64 -8.71
C GLY A 97 -9.42 -9.51 -8.68
N ASP A 98 -10.04 -9.99 -9.76
CA ASP A 98 -11.50 -10.06 -9.88
C ASP A 98 -11.99 -11.44 -9.41
N ARG A 99 -12.69 -11.46 -8.27
CA ARG A 99 -13.29 -12.69 -7.72
C ARG A 99 -14.40 -13.26 -8.60
N THR A 100 -15.10 -12.41 -9.35
CA THR A 100 -16.20 -12.83 -10.23
C THR A 100 -15.65 -13.63 -11.41
N VAL A 101 -14.56 -13.16 -12.02
CA VAL A 101 -13.90 -13.85 -13.14
C VAL A 101 -13.23 -15.14 -12.64
N THR A 102 -12.44 -15.04 -11.57
CA THR A 102 -11.71 -16.20 -11.04
C THR A 102 -12.62 -17.30 -10.50
N SER A 103 -13.80 -16.97 -9.94
CA SER A 103 -14.80 -17.97 -9.52
C SER A 103 -15.35 -18.82 -10.66
N ARG A 104 -15.26 -18.33 -11.90
CA ARG A 104 -15.74 -19.00 -13.11
C ARG A 104 -14.64 -19.80 -13.82
N GLN A 105 -13.45 -19.92 -13.22
CA GLN A 105 -12.27 -20.56 -13.82
C GLN A 105 -11.83 -19.91 -15.15
N GLU A 106 -12.22 -18.66 -15.37
CA GLU A 106 -11.82 -17.91 -16.55
C GLU A 106 -10.39 -17.36 -16.39
N PRO A 107 -9.59 -17.30 -17.47
CA PRO A 107 -8.26 -16.69 -17.41
C PRO A 107 -8.33 -15.23 -16.94
N ALA A 108 -7.67 -14.93 -15.82
CA ALA A 108 -7.56 -13.58 -15.28
C ALA A 108 -6.09 -13.20 -15.11
N PRO A 109 -5.73 -11.92 -15.35
CA PRO A 109 -4.41 -11.43 -14.99
C PRO A 109 -4.12 -11.65 -13.51
N MET A 110 -2.88 -12.02 -13.19
CA MET A 110 -2.44 -12.14 -11.80
C MET A 110 -2.55 -10.78 -11.10
N ALA A 111 -3.24 -10.77 -9.95
CA ALA A 111 -3.35 -9.63 -9.07
C ALA A 111 -1.97 -9.13 -8.61
N LEU A 112 -1.81 -7.81 -8.41
CA LEU A 112 -0.53 -7.24 -7.99
C LEU A 112 -0.08 -7.76 -6.62
N THR A 113 -0.99 -7.92 -5.65
CA THR A 113 -0.67 -8.45 -4.31
C THR A 113 -0.19 -9.89 -4.38
N SER A 114 -0.85 -10.73 -5.19
CA SER A 114 -0.42 -12.12 -5.45
C SER A 114 0.95 -12.19 -6.11
N ARG A 115 1.18 -11.31 -7.11
CA ARG A 115 2.45 -11.24 -7.83
C ARG A 115 3.60 -10.90 -6.90
N ILE A 116 3.48 -9.79 -6.16
CA ILE A 116 4.57 -9.34 -5.29
C ILE A 116 4.77 -10.27 -4.10
N GLY A 117 3.71 -10.89 -3.58
CA GLY A 117 3.79 -11.91 -2.55
C GLY A 117 4.55 -13.15 -3.01
N THR A 118 4.27 -13.63 -4.23
CA THR A 118 4.98 -14.80 -4.80
C THR A 118 6.49 -14.55 -4.91
N ILE A 119 6.87 -13.36 -5.39
CA ILE A 119 8.28 -12.98 -5.49
C ILE A 119 8.91 -12.90 -4.09
N ALA A 120 8.26 -12.21 -3.16
CA ALA A 120 8.75 -12.02 -1.80
C ALA A 120 9.00 -13.35 -1.08
N TYR A 121 7.98 -14.19 -0.97
CA TYR A 121 8.09 -15.47 -0.26
C TYR A 121 9.00 -16.47 -0.98
N GLY A 122 9.11 -16.39 -2.31
CA GLY A 122 9.95 -17.27 -3.11
C GLY A 122 11.43 -16.89 -3.15
N SER A 123 11.80 -15.65 -2.79
CA SER A 123 13.17 -15.15 -2.97
C SER A 123 13.86 -14.66 -1.70
N TRP A 124 13.13 -14.18 -0.68
CA TRP A 124 13.74 -13.52 0.48
C TRP A 124 14.54 -14.45 1.40
N GLN A 125 14.20 -15.74 1.41
CA GLN A 125 14.92 -16.76 2.20
C GLN A 125 15.95 -17.53 1.36
N SER A 126 16.10 -17.18 0.07
CA SER A 126 17.03 -17.86 -0.83
C SER A 126 18.40 -17.18 -0.82
N GLN A 127 19.45 -18.00 -0.88
CA GLN A 127 20.81 -17.55 -1.16
C GLN A 127 21.25 -17.86 -2.60
N SER A 128 20.44 -18.59 -3.36
CA SER A 128 20.69 -18.92 -4.76
C SER A 128 20.45 -17.72 -5.69
N ASP A 129 20.97 -17.83 -6.91
CA ASP A 129 20.74 -16.84 -7.96
C ASP A 129 19.24 -16.57 -8.19
N VAL A 130 18.93 -15.30 -8.44
CA VAL A 130 17.56 -14.88 -8.76
C VAL A 130 17.17 -15.39 -10.14
N THR A 131 16.11 -16.21 -10.18
CA THR A 131 15.59 -16.78 -11.43
C THR A 131 15.09 -15.69 -12.39
N GLY A 132 15.20 -15.94 -13.70
CA GLY A 132 14.70 -15.01 -14.73
C GLY A 132 13.23 -14.66 -14.54
N ASN A 133 12.39 -15.66 -14.24
CA ASN A 133 10.96 -15.47 -14.00
C ASN A 133 10.67 -14.49 -12.84
N PHE A 134 11.47 -14.49 -11.77
CA PHE A 134 11.31 -13.53 -10.68
C PHE A 134 11.74 -12.12 -11.08
N ARG A 135 12.81 -11.97 -11.87
CA ARG A 135 13.23 -10.67 -12.42
C ARG A 135 12.16 -10.07 -13.33
N ASP A 136 11.62 -10.88 -14.24
CA ASP A 136 10.57 -10.45 -15.16
C ASP A 136 9.28 -10.08 -14.42
N SER A 137 8.89 -10.92 -13.43
CA SER A 137 7.69 -10.65 -12.63
C SER A 137 7.84 -9.39 -11.78
N LEU A 138 9.04 -9.10 -11.26
CA LEU A 138 9.31 -7.85 -10.55
C LEU A 138 9.18 -6.65 -11.48
N ALA A 139 9.76 -6.71 -12.68
CA ALA A 139 9.64 -5.63 -13.67
C ALA A 139 8.17 -5.35 -14.05
N VAL A 140 7.34 -6.39 -14.18
CA VAL A 140 5.90 -6.22 -14.39
C VAL A 140 5.23 -5.53 -13.20
N ALA A 141 5.55 -5.95 -11.97
CA ALA A 141 5.00 -5.33 -10.76
C ALA A 141 5.39 -3.85 -10.65
N GLU A 142 6.63 -3.51 -10.99
CA GLU A 142 7.14 -2.13 -11.01
C GLU A 142 6.45 -1.26 -12.06
N ALA A 143 6.08 -1.81 -13.20
CA ALA A 143 5.31 -1.09 -14.21
C ALA A 143 3.83 -0.92 -13.79
N GLN A 144 3.26 -1.91 -13.11
CA GLN A 144 1.85 -1.89 -12.71
C GLN A 144 1.56 -0.97 -11.52
N PHE A 145 2.46 -0.89 -10.55
CA PHE A 145 2.19 -0.24 -9.27
C PHE A 145 2.04 1.30 -9.33
N PRO A 146 2.91 2.07 -10.02
CA PRO A 146 2.85 3.53 -10.04
C PRO A 146 1.48 4.11 -10.44
N PRO A 147 0.81 3.66 -11.53
CA PRO A 147 -0.51 4.20 -11.87
C PRO A 147 -1.60 3.81 -10.86
N ILE A 148 -1.48 2.65 -10.19
CA ILE A 148 -2.40 2.24 -9.12
C ILE A 148 -2.26 3.17 -7.91
N LEU A 149 -1.02 3.44 -7.49
CA LEU A 149 -0.74 4.33 -6.37
C LEU A 149 -1.18 5.77 -6.65
N ALA A 150 -0.95 6.26 -7.88
CA ALA A 150 -1.38 7.59 -8.30
C ALA A 150 -2.91 7.74 -8.23
N GLU A 151 -3.64 6.76 -8.74
CA GLU A 151 -5.10 6.75 -8.72
C GLU A 151 -5.66 6.62 -7.30
N LEU A 152 -5.06 5.78 -6.44
CA LEU A 152 -5.44 5.68 -5.03
C LEU A 152 -5.27 7.02 -4.29
N LYS A 153 -4.17 7.75 -4.56
CA LYS A 153 -3.94 9.09 -4.02
C LYS A 153 -4.96 10.11 -4.54
N SER A 154 -5.32 10.04 -5.82
CA SER A 154 -6.37 10.90 -6.40
C SER A 154 -7.70 10.69 -5.68
N VAL A 155 -8.13 9.43 -5.54
CA VAL A 155 -9.37 9.10 -4.83
C VAL A 155 -9.33 9.58 -3.39
N ALA A 156 -8.21 9.41 -2.68
CA ALA A 156 -8.06 9.89 -1.30
C ALA A 156 -8.19 11.41 -1.19
N ASN A 157 -7.61 12.17 -2.12
CA ASN A 157 -7.70 13.63 -2.14
C ASN A 157 -9.12 14.11 -2.46
N GLU A 158 -9.78 13.50 -3.44
CA GLU A 158 -11.16 13.83 -3.80
C GLU A 158 -12.14 13.48 -2.67
N LEU A 159 -11.92 12.34 -2.00
CA LEU A 159 -12.70 11.96 -0.82
C LEU A 159 -12.59 13.00 0.30
N ALA A 160 -11.38 13.51 0.57
CA ALA A 160 -11.18 14.54 1.57
C ALA A 160 -11.94 15.84 1.25
N ALA A 161 -12.04 16.22 -0.03
CA ALA A 161 -12.86 17.35 -0.46
C ALA A 161 -14.35 17.12 -0.19
N VAL A 162 -14.87 15.92 -0.52
CA VAL A 162 -16.27 15.57 -0.24
C VAL A 162 -16.56 15.53 1.27
N GLU A 163 -15.63 15.03 2.08
CA GLU A 163 -15.76 15.04 3.55
C GLU A 163 -15.89 16.46 4.10
N ALA A 164 -15.09 17.40 3.59
CA ALA A 164 -15.17 18.81 4.00
C ALA A 164 -16.50 19.45 3.60
N GLU A 165 -17.00 19.16 2.39
CA GLU A 165 -18.33 19.63 1.97
C GLU A 165 -19.45 19.07 2.84
N MET A 166 -19.36 17.78 3.21
CA MET A 166 -20.34 17.14 4.09
C MET A 166 -20.32 17.70 5.51
N GLU A 167 -19.14 17.99 6.06
CA GLU A 167 -19.01 18.66 7.36
C GLU A 167 -19.65 20.06 7.32
N ALA A 168 -19.35 20.85 6.29
CA ALA A 168 -19.94 22.18 6.10
C ALA A 168 -21.48 22.14 5.94
N ALA A 169 -22.00 21.04 5.40
CA ALA A 169 -23.44 20.79 5.29
C ALA A 169 -24.10 20.26 6.59
N GLY A 170 -23.33 20.12 7.67
CA GLY A 170 -23.81 19.63 8.96
C GLY A 170 -24.08 18.13 8.99
N ALA A 171 -23.39 17.34 8.15
CA ALA A 171 -23.54 15.89 8.15
C ALA A 171 -23.15 15.30 9.52
N PRO A 172 -23.83 14.25 10.01
CA PRO A 172 -23.45 13.59 11.24
C PRO A 172 -22.02 13.05 11.13
N TRP A 173 -21.34 12.95 12.28
CA TRP A 173 -20.00 12.40 12.37
C TRP A 173 -19.93 10.97 11.79
N THR A 174 -18.86 10.68 11.06
CA THR A 174 -18.56 9.36 10.48
C THR A 174 -17.22 8.86 11.01
N PRO A 175 -17.01 7.54 11.19
CA PRO A 175 -15.71 6.98 11.54
C PRO A 175 -14.59 7.51 10.65
N SER A 176 -13.42 7.71 11.26
CA SER A 176 -12.21 8.29 10.65
C SER A 176 -12.29 9.78 10.28
N ARG A 177 -13.43 10.46 10.50
CA ARG A 177 -13.52 11.92 10.41
C ARG A 177 -13.17 12.52 11.77
N LEU A 178 -12.39 13.60 11.81
CA LEU A 178 -12.19 14.39 13.02
C LEU A 178 -13.14 15.59 12.97
N PRO A 179 -13.92 15.87 14.04
CA PRO A 179 -14.82 17.02 14.04
C PRO A 179 -14.04 18.33 14.15
N ASP A 180 -14.47 19.34 13.41
CA ASP A 180 -13.98 20.71 13.59
C ASP A 180 -14.82 21.39 14.68
N TRP A 181 -14.15 21.90 15.72
CA TRP A 181 -14.79 22.67 16.79
C TRP A 181 -14.32 24.12 16.75
N PRO A 182 -15.15 25.08 16.32
CA PRO A 182 -14.80 26.49 16.42
C PRO A 182 -14.82 26.89 17.90
N ARG A 183 -13.69 27.37 18.43
CA ARG A 183 -13.70 28.10 19.71
C ARG A 183 -14.53 29.36 19.51
N THR A 184 -15.67 29.45 20.17
CA THR A 184 -16.32 30.72 20.43
C THR A 184 -15.53 31.42 21.53
N ASP A 185 -14.57 32.24 21.13
CA ASP A 185 -13.94 33.18 22.06
C ASP A 185 -15.01 34.23 22.43
N GLY A 186 -15.37 34.26 23.72
CA GLY A 186 -16.34 35.20 24.31
C GLY A 186 -15.71 36.51 24.75
#